data_AF-A0A968RNQ8-F1
#
_entry.id   AF-A0A968RNQ8-F1
#
_cell.length_a   1.000
_cell.length_b   1.000
_cell.length_c   1.000
_cell.angle_alpha   90.00
_cell.angle_beta   90.00
_cell.angle_gamma   90.00
#
_symmetry.space_group_name_H-M   'P 1'
#
loop_
_entity.id
_entity.type
_entity.pdbx_description
1 polymer ?
#
loop_
_entity_poly.entity_id
_entity_poly.type
_entity_poly.pdbx_seq_one_letter_code
_entity_poly.pdbx_strand_id
1 'polypeptide(L)'
;MSDKLTAFGITGFDLAATDSQTAQSIAQMIWYFLDGFCSRKQDYPVSTSNLVQYVVHLKEQDLHLAFWKSLKSGRWWFQLNEHQNLIPCSYQDYKQASRGELSDRLLNTLER
;
A
#
# COMPACT_ATOMS: atom_id res chain seq x y z
N MET A 1 -6.64 4.70 -1.76
CA MET A 1 -7.44 3.52 -2.14
C MET A 1 -6.52 2.50 -2.81
N SER A 2 -6.73 1.19 -2.60
CA SER A 2 -5.90 0.14 -3.23
C SER A 2 -6.12 0.12 -4.74
N ASP A 3 -5.03 0.11 -5.50
CA ASP A 3 -5.07 0.04 -6.97
C ASP A 3 -5.60 -1.34 -7.46
N LYS A 4 -5.61 -2.37 -6.60
CA LYS A 4 -6.10 -3.72 -6.90
C LYS A 4 -7.58 -3.96 -6.58
N LEU A 5 -8.30 -2.97 -6.05
CA LEU A 5 -9.69 -3.15 -5.68
C LEU A 5 -10.57 -3.24 -6.94
N THR A 6 -11.24 -4.38 -7.12
CA THR A 6 -12.10 -4.71 -8.27
C THR A 6 -13.60 -4.58 -7.99
N ALA A 7 -14.03 -4.77 -6.75
CA ALA A 7 -15.44 -4.74 -6.37
C ALA A 7 -15.65 -4.05 -5.02
N PHE A 8 -16.80 -3.39 -4.89
CA PHE A 8 -17.31 -2.78 -3.66
C PHE A 8 -18.82 -2.93 -3.65
N GLY A 9 -19.40 -3.25 -2.50
CA GLY A 9 -20.83 -3.44 -2.35
C GLY A 9 -21.28 -3.04 -0.94
N ILE A 10 -22.48 -2.48 -0.86
CA ILE A 10 -23.17 -2.12 0.38
C ILE A 10 -24.39 -3.04 0.47
N THR A 11 -24.56 -3.72 1.60
CA THR A 11 -25.64 -4.69 1.82
C THR A 11 -26.44 -4.33 3.07
N GLY A 12 -27.65 -4.90 3.20
CA GLY A 12 -28.49 -4.71 4.40
C GLY A 12 -29.33 -3.43 4.42
N PHE A 13 -29.53 -2.78 3.27
CA PHE A 13 -30.47 -1.67 3.16
C PHE A 13 -31.89 -2.18 2.91
N ASP A 14 -32.80 -1.88 3.83
CA ASP A 14 -34.22 -2.19 3.70
C ASP A 14 -34.95 -1.04 2.99
N LEU A 15 -35.58 -1.34 1.85
CA LEU A 15 -36.36 -0.38 1.07
C LEU A 15 -37.74 -0.09 1.69
N ALA A 16 -38.25 -0.98 2.54
CA ALA A 16 -39.56 -0.85 3.17
C ALA A 16 -39.49 0.07 4.40
N ALA A 17 -38.38 0.06 5.12
CA ALA A 17 -38.08 1.06 6.14
C ALA A 17 -37.82 2.40 5.42
N THR A 18 -38.75 3.35 5.53
CA THR A 18 -38.63 4.70 4.92
C THR A 18 -37.58 5.56 5.66
N ASP A 19 -36.37 5.03 5.85
CA ASP A 19 -35.28 5.73 6.51
C ASP A 19 -34.44 6.51 5.49
N SER A 20 -34.89 7.74 5.25
CA SER A 20 -34.19 8.70 4.39
C SER A 20 -32.75 9.00 4.85
N GLN A 21 -32.42 8.84 6.14
CA GLN A 21 -31.09 9.17 6.66
C GLN A 21 -30.06 8.10 6.28
N THR A 22 -30.42 6.82 6.36
CA THR A 22 -29.53 5.75 5.92
C THR A 22 -29.37 5.75 4.40
N ALA A 23 -30.41 6.07 3.62
CA ALA A 23 -30.28 6.30 2.18
C ALA A 23 -29.29 7.43 1.83
N GLN A 24 -29.36 8.58 2.53
CA GLN A 24 -28.41 9.68 2.34
C GLN A 24 -26.98 9.29 2.73
N SER A 25 -26.81 8.53 3.80
CA SER A 25 -25.50 8.06 4.26
C SER A 25 -24.88 7.09 3.25
N ILE A 26 -25.68 6.20 2.66
CA ILE A 26 -25.25 5.31 1.57
C ILE A 26 -24.83 6.11 0.34
N ALA A 27 -25.59 7.14 -0.04
CA ALA A 27 -25.23 8.01 -1.14
C ALA A 27 -23.88 8.71 -0.92
N GLN A 28 -23.62 9.21 0.30
CA GLN A 28 -22.33 9.80 0.67
C GLN A 28 -21.20 8.76 0.60
N MET A 29 -21.40 7.55 1.12
CA MET A 29 -20.41 6.46 1.02
C MET A 29 -20.06 6.13 -0.43
N ILE A 30 -21.06 6.04 -1.31
CA ILE A 30 -20.85 5.82 -2.75
C ILE A 30 -20.07 6.99 -3.37
N TRP A 31 -20.42 8.23 -3.04
CA TRP A 31 -19.73 9.40 -3.57
C TRP A 31 -18.25 9.42 -3.16
N TYR A 32 -17.94 9.22 -1.87
CA TYR A 32 -16.55 9.13 -1.40
C TYR A 32 -15.80 7.94 -1.99
N PHE A 33 -16.50 6.82 -2.24
CA PHE A 33 -15.91 5.68 -2.92
C PHE A 33 -15.51 6.02 -4.37
N LEU A 34 -16.41 6.66 -5.12
CA LEU A 34 -16.16 7.08 -6.50
C LEU A 34 -15.05 8.14 -6.57
N ASP A 35 -15.08 9.14 -5.69
CA ASP A 35 -14.03 10.15 -5.62
C ASP A 35 -12.66 9.53 -5.31
N GLY A 36 -12.60 8.61 -4.34
CA GLY A 36 -11.39 7.86 -4.02
C GLY A 36 -10.94 6.91 -5.15
N PHE A 37 -11.87 6.43 -5.98
CA PHE A 37 -11.58 5.61 -7.15
C PHE A 37 -11.02 6.45 -8.31
N CYS A 38 -11.65 7.59 -8.62
CA CYS A 38 -11.20 8.53 -9.64
C CYS A 38 -9.86 9.18 -9.28
N SER A 39 -9.63 9.44 -7.98
CA SER A 39 -8.37 10.00 -7.47
C SER A 39 -7.23 8.98 -7.37
N ARG A 40 -7.40 7.76 -7.88
CA ARG A 40 -6.31 6.77 -7.93
C ARG A 40 -5.23 7.26 -8.89
N LYS A 41 -4.06 7.57 -8.33
CA LYS A 41 -2.87 7.98 -9.09
C LYS A 41 -2.22 6.84 -9.91
N GLN A 42 -2.82 5.64 -9.92
CA GLN A 42 -2.28 4.42 -10.55
C GLN A 42 -0.80 4.22 -10.22
N ASP A 43 -0.44 4.49 -8.96
CA ASP A 43 0.95 4.47 -8.50
C ASP A 43 1.30 3.10 -7.92
N TYR A 44 0.71 2.06 -8.51
CA TYR A 44 1.18 0.70 -8.31
C TYR A 44 2.35 0.50 -9.27
N PRO A 45 3.54 0.13 -8.78
CA PRO A 45 4.71 0.00 -9.64
C PRO A 45 4.51 -1.20 -10.58
N VAL A 46 4.05 -0.91 -11.80
CA VAL A 46 4.09 -1.86 -12.93
C VAL A 46 5.52 -1.93 -13.49
N SER A 47 6.34 -0.90 -13.25
CA SER A 47 7.72 -0.81 -13.69
C SER A 47 8.58 -0.04 -12.69
N THR A 48 9.83 -0.48 -12.51
CA THR A 48 10.86 0.16 -11.69
C THR A 48 11.43 1.44 -12.30
N SER A 49 11.08 1.76 -13.55
CA SER A 49 11.61 2.91 -14.31
C SER A 49 11.39 4.28 -13.67
N ASN A 50 10.38 4.46 -12.80
CA ASN A 50 10.10 5.71 -12.09
C ASN A 50 10.35 5.61 -10.56
N LEU A 51 11.11 4.61 -10.14
CA LEU A 51 11.47 4.37 -8.75
C LEU A 51 12.95 4.69 -8.50
N VAL A 52 13.25 5.25 -7.34
CA VAL A 52 14.64 5.41 -6.85
C VAL A 52 14.94 4.28 -5.87
N GLN A 53 16.04 3.57 -6.10
CA GLN A 53 16.52 2.48 -5.24
C GLN A 53 17.39 3.00 -4.10
N TYR A 54 17.17 2.47 -2.90
CA TYR A 54 17.94 2.68 -1.69
C TYR A 54 18.30 1.32 -1.11
N VAL A 55 19.58 0.95 -1.17
CA VAL A 55 20.06 -0.34 -0.66
C VAL A 55 20.57 -0.16 0.76
N VAL A 56 20.11 -1.02 1.66
CA VAL A 56 20.56 -1.08 3.06
C VAL A 56 21.18 -2.45 3.29
N HIS A 57 22.39 -2.45 3.87
CA HIS A 57 23.11 -3.67 4.19
C HIS A 57 23.01 -3.94 5.70
N LEU A 58 22.37 -5.04 6.09
CA LEU A 58 22.36 -5.50 7.48
C LEU A 58 23.56 -6.42 7.73
N LYS A 59 24.56 -5.89 8.44
CA LYS A 59 25.80 -6.62 8.76
C LYS A 59 25.59 -7.87 9.61
N GLU A 60 24.56 -7.87 10.46
CA GLU A 60 24.31 -8.99 11.39
C GLU A 60 23.76 -10.24 10.72
N GLN A 61 23.09 -10.08 9.56
CA GLN A 61 22.40 -11.16 8.85
C GLN A 61 22.91 -11.36 7.41
N ASP A 62 23.97 -10.63 7.02
CA ASP A 62 24.51 -10.58 5.65
C ASP A 62 23.41 -10.37 4.58
N LEU A 63 22.43 -9.53 4.91
CA LEU A 63 21.23 -9.34 4.10
C LEU A 63 21.27 -8.00 3.38
N HIS A 64 20.90 -8.03 2.09
CA HIS A 64 20.72 -6.83 1.26
C HIS A 64 19.24 -6.49 1.16
N LEU A 65 18.85 -5.35 1.69
CA LEU A 65 17.48 -4.84 1.65
C LEU A 65 17.37 -3.76 0.58
N ALA A 66 16.53 -3.95 -0.44
CA ALA A 66 16.25 -2.93 -1.45
C ALA A 66 14.95 -2.19 -1.12
N PHE A 67 15.05 -0.91 -0.83
CA PHE A 67 13.91 -0.01 -0.68
C PHE A 67 13.75 0.84 -1.95
N TRP A 68 12.53 1.03 -2.39
CA TRP A 68 12.20 1.78 -3.59
C TRP A 68 11.25 2.92 -3.25
N LYS A 69 11.56 4.13 -3.70
CA LYS A 69 10.69 5.29 -3.56
C LYS A 69 10.13 5.71 -4.92
N SER A 70 8.80 5.81 -5.02
CA SER A 70 8.15 6.37 -6.21
C SER A 70 8.37 7.87 -6.29
N LEU A 71 8.87 8.36 -7.43
CA LEU A 71 9.02 9.80 -7.69
C LEU A 71 7.68 10.50 -7.94
N LYS A 72 6.62 9.75 -8.33
CA LYS A 72 5.29 10.30 -8.61
C LYS A 72 4.45 10.49 -7.34
N SER A 73 4.33 9.45 -6.51
CA SER A 73 3.50 9.49 -5.30
C SER A 73 4.28 9.71 -4.01
N GLY A 74 5.59 9.47 -4.00
CA GLY A 74 6.37 9.38 -2.78
C GLY A 74 6.12 8.10 -1.96
N ARG A 75 5.37 7.12 -2.50
CA ARG A 75 5.15 5.82 -1.86
C ARG A 75 6.46 5.03 -1.78
N TRP A 76 6.59 4.27 -0.70
CA TRP A 76 7.75 3.43 -0.43
C TRP A 76 7.38 1.96 -0.63
N TRP A 77 8.32 1.25 -1.23
CA TRP A 77 8.23 -0.18 -1.49
C TRP A 77 9.50 -0.85 -1.00
N PHE A 78 9.38 -2.11 -0.68
CA PHE A 78 10.44 -2.96 -0.16
C PHE A 78 10.54 -4.21 -1.04
N GLN A 79 11.77 -4.64 -1.29
CA GLN A 79 12.08 -5.82 -2.05
C GLN A 79 13.33 -6.48 -1.43
N LEU A 80 13.22 -7.77 -1.10
CA LEU A 80 14.34 -8.55 -0.60
C LEU A 80 15.19 -9.10 -1.76
N ASN A 81 14.55 -9.74 -2.74
CA ASN A 81 15.19 -10.32 -3.91
C ASN A 81 14.59 -9.77 -5.20
N GLU A 82 15.39 -9.67 -6.27
CA GLU A 82 14.95 -9.15 -7.58
C GLU A 82 13.74 -9.91 -8.17
N HIS A 83 13.56 -11.17 -7.78
CA HIS A 83 12.45 -12.03 -8.22
C HIS A 83 11.17 -11.92 -7.37
N GLN A 84 11.20 -11.20 -6.25
CA GLN A 84 10.04 -11.06 -5.38
C GLN A 84 9.22 -9.80 -5.68
N ASN A 85 7.92 -9.87 -5.41
CA ASN A 85 7.00 -8.75 -5.56
C ASN A 85 7.37 -7.60 -4.61
N LEU A 86 7.22 -6.37 -5.09
CA LEU A 86 7.35 -5.14 -4.29
C LEU A 86 6.27 -5.10 -3.19
N ILE A 87 6.72 -5.00 -1.94
CA ILE A 87 5.86 -4.93 -0.75
C ILE A 87 5.74 -3.46 -0.34
N PRO A 88 4.53 -2.93 -0.10
CA PRO A 88 4.37 -1.56 0.36
C PRO A 88 4.93 -1.40 1.77
N CYS A 89 5.83 -0.45 1.96
CA CYS A 89 6.44 -0.10 3.24
C CYS A 89 6.33 1.41 3.50
N SER A 90 6.79 1.84 4.68
CA SER A 90 6.88 3.25 5.03
C SER A 90 8.32 3.76 4.95
N TYR A 91 8.48 5.09 4.94
CA TYR A 91 9.80 5.71 5.10
C TYR A 91 10.44 5.38 6.46
N GLN A 92 9.61 5.18 7.50
CA GLN A 92 10.10 4.82 8.82
C GLN A 92 10.76 3.45 8.82
N ASP A 93 10.20 2.48 8.09
CA ASP A 93 10.78 1.14 7.93
C ASP A 93 12.19 1.22 7.30
N TYR A 94 12.36 2.05 6.26
CA TYR A 94 13.69 2.30 5.67
C TYR A 94 14.66 2.91 6.69
N LYS A 95 14.20 3.88 7.50
CA LYS A 95 15.03 4.56 8.50
C LYS A 95 15.44 3.61 9.64
N GLN A 96 14.53 2.72 10.06
CA GLN A 96 14.81 1.68 11.04
C GLN A 96 15.80 0.65 10.47
N ALA A 97 15.57 0.17 9.25
CA ALA A 97 16.47 -0.77 8.60
C ALA A 97 17.89 -0.17 8.44
N SER A 98 17.98 1.13 8.12
CA SER A 98 19.26 1.85 8.03
C SER A 98 20.01 1.95 9.37
N ARG A 99 19.32 1.72 10.50
CA ARG A 99 19.90 1.63 11.85
C ARG A 99 20.19 0.19 12.28
N GLY A 100 19.86 -0.80 11.44
CA GLY A 100 20.00 -2.22 11.74
C GLY A 100 18.76 -2.87 12.34
N GLU A 101 17.65 -2.13 12.52
CA GLU A 101 16.41 -2.66 13.10
C GLU A 101 15.37 -2.91 12.00
N LEU A 102 14.83 -4.13 11.91
CA LEU A 102 13.72 -4.47 11.01
C LEU A 102 12.42 -4.53 11.80
N SER A 103 11.35 -3.95 11.26
CA SER A 103 10.02 -4.07 11.83
C SER A 103 9.47 -5.51 11.68
N ASP A 104 8.68 -5.98 12.65
CA ASP A 104 8.15 -7.36 12.68
C ASP A 104 7.43 -7.76 11.38
N ARG A 105 6.76 -6.79 10.76
CA ARG A 105 6.09 -6.99 9.48
C ARG A 105 7.07 -7.36 8.37
N LEU A 106 8.24 -6.73 8.30
CA LEU A 106 9.25 -7.06 7.31
C LEU A 106 9.95 -8.36 7.67
N LEU A 107 10.23 -8.62 8.95
CA LEU A 107 10.76 -9.90 9.42
C LEU A 107 9.88 -11.08 8.98
N ASN A 108 8.57 -10.98 9.20
CA ASN A 108 7.60 -11.99 8.73
C ASN A 108 7.60 -12.20 7.20
N THR A 109 8.05 -11.21 6.42
CA THR A 109 8.20 -11.37 4.96
C THR A 109 9.54 -11.99 4.56
N LEU A 110 10.55 -11.95 5.43
CA LEU A 110 11.83 -12.64 5.25
C LEU A 110 11.73 -14.12 5.63
N GLU A 111 10.95 -14.44 6.66
CA GLU A 111 10.76 -15.82 7.16
C GLU A 111 9.87 -16.69 6.26
N ARG A 112 9.30 -16.12 5.20
CA ARG A 112 8.33 -16.79 4.33
C ARG A 112 8.90 -17.11 2.96
#